data_AF-A0A7X0SLE0-F1
#
_entry.id   AF-A0A7X0SLE0-F1
#
_cell.length_a   1.000
_cell.length_b   1.000
_cell.length_c   1.000
_cell.angle_alpha   90.00
_cell.angle_beta   90.00
_cell.angle_gamma   90.00
#
_symmetry.space_group_name_H-M   'P 1'
#
loop_
_entity.id
_entity.type
_entity.pdbx_description
1 polymer ?
#
loop_
_entity_poly.entity_id
_entity_poly.type
_entity_poly.pdbx_seq_one_letter_code
_entity_poly.pdbx_strand_id
1 'polypeptide(L)' 'MKRKWLEEGFSLWGERGAGFLTIDTLTSRLGVTKGSFYHHFQNWQNYKENLLSSYENERTLKIFDVTTSQNLMLHR' A
#
# COMPACT_ATOMS: atom_id res chain seq x y z
N MET A 1 -8.67 8.97 -7.07
CA MET A 1 -9.26 8.53 -5.79
C MET A 1 -8.72 7.17 -5.34
N LYS A 2 -8.83 6.08 -6.14
CA LYS A 2 -8.31 4.73 -5.78
C LYS A 2 -6.90 4.72 -5.17
N ARG A 3 -5.94 5.44 -5.79
CA ARG A 3 -4.56 5.52 -5.29
C ARG A 3 -4.46 5.96 -3.84
N LYS A 4 -5.19 7.01 -3.43
CA LYS A 4 -5.22 7.50 -2.04
C LYS A 4 -5.68 6.43 -1.05
N TRP A 5 -6.65 5.60 -1.45
CA TRP A 5 -7.11 4.47 -0.62
C TRP A 5 -6.06 3.37 -0.46
N LEU A 6 -5.23 3.16 -1.48
CA LEU A 6 -4.15 2.17 -1.44
C LEU A 6 -2.96 2.70 -0.62
N GLU A 7 -2.56 3.95 -0.84
CA GLU A 7 -1.54 4.66 -0.06
C GLU A 7 -1.89 4.66 1.44
N GLU A 8 -3.13 5.00 1.79
CA GLU A 8 -3.58 4.97 3.19
C GLU A 8 -3.62 3.55 3.75
N GLY A 9 -3.97 2.56 2.91
CA GLY A 9 -3.93 1.14 3.28
C GLY A 9 -2.53 0.66 3.65
N PHE A 10 -1.51 1.04 2.89
CA PHE A 10 -0.12 0.75 3.21
C PHE A 10 0.36 1.47 4.46
N SER A 11 -0.01 2.75 4.61
CA SER A 11 0.31 3.53 5.82
C SER A 11 -0.22 2.83 7.07
N LEU A 12 -1.51 2.46 7.06
CA LEU A 12 -2.15 1.68 8.12
C LEU A 12 -1.48 0.34 8.39
N TRP A 13 -1.14 -0.39 7.32
CA TRP A 13 -0.49 -1.70 7.43
C TRP A 13 0.89 -1.58 8.10
N GLY A 14 1.69 -0.57 7.73
CA GLY A 14 2.99 -0.30 8.34
C GLY A 14 2.91 0.15 9.80
N GLU A 15 1.90 0.96 10.16
CA GLU A 15 1.74 1.47 11.53
C GLU A 15 1.20 0.44 12.52
N ARG A 16 0.23 -0.39 12.12
CA ARG A 16 -0.56 -1.21 13.06
C ARG A 16 -0.73 -2.68 12.65
N GLY A 17 -0.20 -3.08 11.51
CA GLY A 17 -0.38 -4.43 10.97
C GLY A 17 -1.74 -4.64 10.29
N ALA A 18 -1.87 -5.78 9.61
CA ALA A 18 -3.01 -6.06 8.72
C ALA A 18 -4.37 -6.15 9.44
N GLY A 19 -4.39 -6.43 10.74
CA GLY A 19 -5.63 -6.55 11.53
C GLY A 19 -6.41 -5.24 11.68
N PHE A 20 -5.74 -4.09 11.52
CA PHE A 20 -6.38 -2.76 11.60
C PHE A 20 -6.88 -2.24 10.25
N LEU A 21 -6.57 -2.94 9.18
CA LEU A 21 -6.97 -2.59 7.83
C LEU A 21 -8.44 -3.01 7.65
N THR A 22 -9.35 -2.06 7.82
CA THR A 22 -10.80 -2.24 7.63
C THR A 22 -11.37 -1.06 6.86
N ILE A 23 -12.57 -1.23 6.27
CA ILE A 23 -13.29 -0.13 5.61
C ILE A 23 -13.52 1.01 6.60
N ASP A 24 -13.92 0.70 7.83
CA ASP A 24 -14.17 1.71 8.87
C ASP A 24 -12.93 2.54 9.17
N THR A 25 -11.79 1.89 9.42
CA THR A 25 -10.52 2.58 9.68
C THR A 25 -10.11 3.47 8.51
N LEU A 26 -10.23 2.98 7.28
CA LEU A 26 -9.88 3.73 6.07
C LEU A 26 -10.79 4.95 5.87
N THR A 27 -12.11 4.76 6.00
CA THR A 27 -13.07 5.86 5.87
C THR A 27 -12.86 6.95 6.91
N SER A 28 -12.55 6.55 8.15
CA SER A 28 -12.21 7.46 9.25
C SER A 28 -10.95 8.27 8.94
N ARG A 29 -9.86 7.62 8.52
CA ARG A 29 -8.58 8.31 8.21
C ARG A 29 -8.68 9.23 7.00
N LEU A 30 -9.44 8.85 5.99
CA LEU A 30 -9.62 9.65 4.76
C LEU A 30 -10.70 10.74 4.89
N GLY A 31 -11.48 10.76 5.98
CA GLY A 31 -12.57 11.71 6.18
C GLY A 31 -13.71 11.54 5.18
N VAL A 32 -14.01 10.31 4.78
CA VAL A 32 -15.02 9.97 3.76
C VAL A 32 -15.98 8.90 4.26
N THR A 33 -16.99 8.56 3.47
CA THR A 33 -18.02 7.57 3.87
C THR A 33 -17.74 6.17 3.31
N LYS A 34 -18.40 5.15 3.87
CA LYS A 34 -18.46 3.80 3.27
C LYS A 34 -19.01 3.81 1.86
N GLY A 35 -19.98 4.68 1.55
CA GLY A 35 -20.49 4.86 0.19
C GLY A 35 -19.37 5.26 -0.79
N SER A 36 -18.52 6.21 -0.39
CA SER A 36 -17.33 6.62 -1.14
C SER A 36 -16.37 5.46 -1.41
N PHE A 37 -16.22 4.52 -0.46
CA PHE A 37 -15.44 3.30 -0.68
C PHE A 37 -16.03 2.43 -1.81
N TYR A 38 -17.34 2.17 -1.77
CA TYR A 38 -18.00 1.30 -2.75
C TYR A 38 -18.08 1.90 -4.17
N HIS A 39 -17.94 3.22 -4.32
CA HIS A 39 -17.72 3.84 -5.63
C HIS A 39 -16.38 3.48 -6.27
N HIS A 40 -15.42 3.00 -5.48
CA HIS A 40 -14.08 2.66 -5.94
C HIS A 40 -13.83 1.15 -5.95
N PHE A 41 -14.25 0.43 -4.92
CA PHE A 41 -14.00 -1.00 -4.77
C PHE A 41 -15.32 -1.75 -4.65
N GLN A 42 -15.46 -2.84 -5.41
CA GLN A 42 -16.70 -3.61 -5.42
C GLN A 42 -17.01 -4.24 -4.05
N ASN A 43 -15.96 -4.64 -3.34
CA ASN A 43 -16.03 -5.22 -2.01
C ASN A 43 -14.65 -5.18 -1.34
N TRP A 44 -14.57 -5.69 -0.11
CA TRP A 44 -13.33 -5.72 0.66
C TRP A 44 -12.24 -6.58 0.04
N GLN A 45 -12.61 -7.70 -0.58
CA GLN A 45 -11.66 -8.60 -1.23
C GLN A 45 -11.01 -7.93 -2.45
N ASN A 46 -11.81 -7.27 -3.29
CA ASN A 46 -11.34 -6.48 -4.42
C ASN A 46 -10.35 -5.38 -3.98
N TYR A 47 -10.60 -4.71 -2.85
CA TYR A 47 -9.65 -3.74 -2.30
C TYR A 47 -8.31 -4.39 -1.91
N LYS A 48 -8.33 -5.51 -1.19
CA LYS A 48 -7.09 -6.21 -0.79
C LYS A 48 -6.28 -6.70 -1.98
N GLU A 49 -6.95 -7.18 -3.02
CA GLU A 49 -6.29 -7.59 -4.28
C GLU A 49 -5.64 -6.40 -4.98
N ASN A 50 -6.32 -5.25 -5.03
CA ASN A 50 -5.75 -4.02 -5.56
C ASN A 50 -4.57 -3.51 -4.71
N LEU A 51 -4.65 -3.65 -3.38
CA LEU A 51 -3.56 -3.30 -2.47
C LEU A 51 -2.34 -4.18 -2.70
N LEU A 52 -2.52 -5.51 -2.74
CA LEU A 52 -1.43 -6.44 -3.01
C LEU A 52 -0.82 -6.23 -4.39
N SER A 53 -1.65 -6.06 -5.43
CA SER A 53 -1.15 -5.80 -6.78
C SER A 53 -0.39 -4.48 -6.87
N SER A 54 -0.82 -3.44 -6.15
CA SER A 54 -0.07 -2.17 -6.07
C SER A 54 1.30 -2.37 -5.41
N TYR A 55 1.38 -3.17 -4.35
CA TYR A 55 2.65 -3.50 -3.68
C TYR A 55 3.61 -4.23 -4.62
N GLU A 56 3.11 -5.25 -5.30
CA GLU A 56 3.90 -6.07 -6.23
C GLU A 56 4.43 -5.23 -7.39
N ASN A 57 3.61 -4.32 -7.95
CA ASN A 57 4.05 -3.43 -9.02
C ASN A 57 5.12 -2.42 -8.54
N GLU A 58 4.96 -1.84 -7.35
CA GLU A 58 5.96 -0.92 -6.78
C GLU A 58 7.27 -1.62 -6.40
N ARG A 59 7.23 -2.91 -6.05
CA ARG A 59 8.40 -3.71 -5.64
C ARG A 59 9.09 -4.41 -6.80
N THR A 60 8.33 -4.90 -7.78
CA THR A 60 8.88 -5.51 -9.00
C THR A 60 9.66 -4.50 -9.83
N LEU A 61 9.30 -3.20 -9.75
CA LEU A 61 10.04 -2.11 -10.38
C LEU A 61 11.17 -1.52 -9.52
N LYS A 62 11.38 -1.99 -8.27
CA LYS A 62 12.41 -1.48 -7.35
C LYS A 62 13.51 -2.49 -6.98
N ILE A 63 13.50 -3.70 -7.52
CA ILE A 63 14.62 -4.67 -7.36
C ILE A 63 15.64 -4.48 -8.50
N PHE A 64 16.03 -3.23 -8.77
CA PHE A 64 17.22 -2.94 -9.61
C PHE A 64 18.18 -1.92 -8.99
N ASP A 65 17.99 -1.52 -7.72
CA ASP A 65 18.80 -0.44 -7.15
C ASP A 65 19.28 -0.71 -5.71
N VAL A 66 19.59 -1.97 -5.38
CA VAL A 66 20.25 -2.34 -4.10
C VAL A 66 21.51 -3.20 -4.33
N THR A 67 21.95 -3.41 -5.58
CA THR A 67 23.14 -4.25 -5.85
C THR A 67 24.45 -3.47 -5.92
N THR A 68 24.44 -2.14 -6.09
CA THR A 68 25.67 -1.38 -6.38
C THR A 68 25.88 -0.16 -5.48
N SER A 69 26.11 -0.37 -4.18
CA SER A 69 26.74 0.66 -3.32
C SER A 69 27.43 0.12 -2.05
N GLN A 70 27.76 -1.17 -1.98
CA GLN A 70 28.59 -1.72 -0.89
C GLN A 70 29.85 -2.46 -1.38
N ASN A 71 30.39 -2.11 -2.56
CA ASN A 71 31.66 -2.67 -3.01
C ASN A 71 32.57 -1.62 -3.69
N LEU A 72 32.82 -0.51 -2.99
CA LEU A 72 33.90 0.41 -3.35
C LEU A 72 34.56 1.03 -2.12
N MET A 73 34.87 0.21 -1.10
CA MET A 73 35.80 0.57 -0.02
C MET A 73 36.63 -0.63 0.44
N LEU A 74 37.19 -1.39 -0.49
CA LEU A 74 38.23 -2.39 -0.19
C LEU A 74 39.35 -2.39 -1.24
N HIS A 75 39.78 -1.23 -1.74
CA HIS A 75 41.08 -1.10 -2.43
C HIS A 75 41.75 0.21 -2.00
N ARG A 76 42.35 0.19 -0.81
CA ARG A 76 43.64 0.82 -0.49
C ARG A 76 44.21 0.20 0.77
#